data_AF-A0A4Y3KFU1-F1
#
_entry.id   AF-A0A4Y3KFU1-F1
#
_cell.length_a   1.000
_cell.length_b   1.000
_cell.length_c   1.000
_cell.angle_alpha   90.00
_cell.angle_beta   90.00
_cell.angle_gamma   90.00
#
_symmetry.space_group_name_H-M   'P 1'
#
loop_
_entity.id
_entity.type
_entity.pdbx_description
1 polymer ?
#
loop_
_entity_poly.entity_id
_entity_poly.type
_entity_poly.pdbx_seq_one_letter_code
_entity_poly.pdbx_strand_id
1 'polypeptide(L)'
;MCEYDDRVEHSTNPRAGAWAPRGTRREVANREAPERIPVRPQGDIPVIVRVVWLDGTEEWRPARAVRWTAEHVMVAWRDDQDDPRSERHEWLRAGDVARSVSWFVGPPQTPRAAGAKVMPA
;
A
#
# COMPACT_ATOMS: atom_id res chain seq x y z
N MET A 1 19.10 14.40 -63.00
CA MET A 1 18.02 13.39 -62.97
C MET A 1 18.24 12.59 -61.69
N CYS A 2 17.29 12.70 -60.74
CA CYS A 2 17.11 11.89 -59.51
C CYS A 2 18.29 11.93 -58.50
N GLU A 3 18.21 12.72 -57.44
CA GLU A 3 17.53 12.42 -56.16
C GLU A 3 18.27 11.34 -55.34
N TYR A 4 18.90 11.75 -54.23
CA TYR A 4 19.13 10.87 -53.10
C TYR A 4 18.89 11.66 -51.81
N ASP A 5 17.88 11.22 -51.10
CA ASP A 5 17.19 11.80 -49.95
C ASP A 5 18.10 11.72 -48.70
N ASP A 6 18.47 12.87 -48.13
CA ASP A 6 19.26 12.97 -46.89
C ASP A 6 18.32 12.94 -45.68
N ARG A 7 17.79 11.76 -45.37
CA ARG A 7 17.13 11.50 -44.08
C ARG A 7 18.16 11.00 -43.08
N VAL A 8 18.79 11.92 -42.37
CA VAL A 8 19.47 11.62 -41.11
C VAL A 8 18.40 11.23 -40.09
N GLU A 9 18.18 9.93 -39.95
CA GLU A 9 17.49 9.36 -38.81
C GLU A 9 18.25 9.77 -37.54
N HIS A 10 17.65 10.70 -36.78
CA HIS A 10 18.05 10.93 -35.40
C HIS A 10 17.71 9.66 -34.62
N SER A 11 18.70 8.76 -34.54
CA SER A 11 18.72 7.64 -33.63
C SER A 11 18.72 8.19 -32.20
N THR A 12 17.53 8.44 -31.66
CA THR A 12 17.34 8.80 -30.26
C THR A 12 17.58 7.55 -29.43
N ASN A 13 18.84 7.36 -29.05
CA ASN A 13 19.31 6.34 -28.13
C ASN A 13 18.42 6.33 -26.86
N PRO A 14 17.62 5.29 -26.57
CA PRO A 14 16.83 5.21 -25.34
C PRO A 14 17.74 4.69 -24.21
N ARG A 15 18.78 5.45 -23.88
CA ARG A 15 19.65 5.21 -22.73
C ARG A 15 19.90 6.50 -21.97
N ALA A 16 18.81 7.05 -21.45
CA ALA A 16 18.82 7.82 -20.24
C ALA A 16 17.58 7.39 -19.47
N GLY A 17 17.72 6.37 -18.64
CA GLY A 17 16.73 6.02 -17.64
C GLY A 17 16.59 7.23 -16.73
N ALA A 18 15.65 8.11 -17.08
CA ALA A 18 15.25 9.22 -16.25
C ALA A 18 14.82 8.62 -14.92
N TRP A 19 15.66 8.78 -13.91
CA TRP A 19 15.24 8.62 -12.53
C TRP A 19 14.16 9.68 -12.32
N ALA A 20 12.91 9.30 -12.54
CA ALA A 20 11.78 10.10 -12.13
C ALA A 20 12.04 10.42 -10.64
N PRO A 21 12.01 11.70 -10.23
CA PRO A 21 12.09 12.01 -8.82
C PRO A 21 10.99 11.20 -8.16
N ARG A 22 11.36 10.30 -7.23
CA ARG A 22 10.37 9.65 -6.38
C ARG A 22 9.56 10.79 -5.79
N GLY A 23 8.31 10.93 -6.22
CA GLY A 23 7.47 12.07 -5.86
C GLY A 23 7.60 12.30 -4.36
N THR A 24 7.79 13.54 -3.95
CA THR A 24 7.83 13.91 -2.53
C THR A 24 6.63 13.27 -1.85
N ARG A 25 6.89 12.30 -0.97
CA ARG A 25 5.85 11.53 -0.31
C ARG A 25 4.91 12.50 0.40
N ARG A 26 3.60 12.40 0.16
CA ARG A 26 2.61 13.27 0.85
C ARG A 26 2.79 13.12 2.36
N GLU A 27 2.85 14.22 3.09
CA GLU A 27 3.01 14.20 4.55
C GLU A 27 1.66 14.12 5.27
N VAL A 28 1.65 13.42 6.41
CA VAL A 28 0.44 13.16 7.21
C VAL A 28 0.35 14.20 8.32
N ALA A 29 -0.69 15.02 8.26
CA ALA A 29 -0.93 16.16 9.15
C ALA A 29 -1.38 15.73 10.55
N ASN A 30 -2.19 14.67 10.67
CA ASN A 30 -2.63 14.13 11.97
C ASN A 30 -1.66 13.11 12.57
N ARG A 31 -0.40 13.10 12.11
CA ARG A 31 0.67 12.31 12.71
C ARG A 31 0.92 12.81 14.12
N GLU A 32 0.83 11.91 15.10
CA GLU A 32 1.11 12.23 16.49
C GLU A 32 1.78 11.05 17.19
N ALA A 33 3.05 11.22 17.57
CA ALA A 33 3.79 10.19 18.29
C ALA A 33 3.50 10.25 19.81
N PRO A 34 3.39 9.10 20.50
CA PRO A 34 3.28 9.07 21.95
C PRO A 34 4.58 9.54 22.61
N GLU A 35 4.48 10.07 23.83
CA GLU A 35 5.65 10.47 24.63
C GLU A 35 6.63 9.31 24.85
N ARG A 36 6.10 8.10 25.09
CA ARG A 36 6.89 6.87 25.27
C ARG A 36 6.56 5.86 24.18
N ILE A 37 7.54 5.60 23.31
CA ILE A 37 7.42 4.65 22.20
C ILE A 37 7.73 3.22 22.68
N PRO A 38 6.80 2.25 22.54
CA PRO A 38 7.08 0.84 22.76
C PRO A 38 8.15 0.32 21.77
N VAL A 39 9.15 -0.39 22.31
CA VAL A 39 10.31 -0.85 21.52
C VAL A 39 10.03 -2.08 20.67
N ARG A 40 9.11 -2.95 21.07
CA ARG A 40 8.76 -4.18 20.34
C ARG A 40 7.46 -4.03 19.56
N PRO A 41 7.34 -4.63 18.36
CA PRO A 41 6.06 -4.88 17.70
C PRO A 41 5.11 -5.61 18.65
N GLN A 42 3.84 -5.21 18.64
CA GLN A 42 2.80 -5.79 19.49
C GLN A 42 1.78 -6.62 18.68
N GLY A 43 1.70 -6.41 17.38
CA GLY A 43 0.80 -7.17 16.52
C GLY A 43 0.99 -6.87 15.04
N ASP A 44 0.05 -7.39 14.27
CA ASP A 44 -0.13 -7.12 12.84
C ASP A 44 -1.64 -7.17 12.52
N ILE A 45 -2.40 -6.24 13.10
CA ILE A 45 -3.87 -6.32 13.16
C ILE A 45 -4.48 -5.45 12.05
N PRO A 46 -5.37 -5.96 11.20
CA PRO A 46 -6.01 -5.14 10.17
C PRO A 46 -6.91 -4.06 10.79
N VAL A 47 -6.75 -2.83 10.30
CA VAL A 47 -7.48 -1.63 10.75
C VAL A 47 -7.83 -0.73 9.56
N ILE A 48 -8.77 0.19 9.77
CA ILE A 48 -9.09 1.29 8.86
C ILE A 48 -8.67 2.59 9.55
N VAL A 49 -7.86 3.42 8.89
CA VAL A 49 -7.23 4.61 9.49
C VAL A 49 -7.65 5.89 8.80
N ARG A 50 -7.94 6.94 9.56
CA ARG A 50 -8.18 8.29 9.04
C ARG A 50 -6.84 8.98 8.84
N VAL A 51 -6.53 9.30 7.60
CA VAL A 51 -5.32 10.04 7.23
C VAL A 51 -5.73 11.43 6.80
N VAL A 52 -5.23 12.44 7.50
CA VAL A 52 -5.32 13.84 7.09
C VAL A 52 -3.98 14.19 6.45
N TRP A 53 -3.99 14.59 5.19
CA TRP A 53 -2.79 15.02 4.48
C TRP A 53 -2.53 16.51 4.72
N LEU A 54 -1.28 16.97 4.57
CA LEU A 54 -0.93 18.39 4.74
C LEU A 54 -1.68 19.34 3.80
N ASP A 55 -2.16 18.85 2.65
CA ASP A 55 -3.01 19.61 1.72
C ASP A 55 -4.47 19.76 2.20
N GLY A 56 -4.80 19.20 3.37
CA GLY A 56 -6.13 19.24 3.96
C GLY A 56 -7.05 18.11 3.50
N THR A 57 -6.62 17.25 2.58
CA THR A 57 -7.43 16.10 2.15
C THR A 57 -7.51 15.07 3.28
N GLU A 58 -8.71 14.56 3.53
CA GLU A 58 -8.95 13.45 4.44
C GLU A 58 -9.35 12.19 3.68
N GLU A 59 -8.78 11.05 4.05
CA GLU A 59 -9.18 9.75 3.51
C GLU A 59 -9.11 8.64 4.55
N TRP A 60 -9.97 7.64 4.40
CA TRP A 60 -9.90 6.41 5.18
C TRP A 60 -9.18 5.33 4.38
N ARG A 61 -8.12 4.74 4.95
CA ARG A 61 -7.29 3.73 4.26
C ARG A 61 -7.22 2.41 5.02
N PRO A 62 -7.06 1.28 4.31
CA PRO A 62 -6.66 0.02 4.95
C PRO A 62 -5.21 0.11 5.45
N ALA A 63 -4.98 -0.37 6.67
CA ALA A 63 -3.67 -0.41 7.29
C ALA A 63 -3.56 -1.60 8.28
N ARG A 64 -2.38 -1.74 8.89
CA ARG A 64 -2.07 -2.74 9.92
C ARG A 64 -1.61 -2.03 11.19
N ALA A 65 -2.20 -2.31 12.33
CA ALA A 65 -1.72 -1.83 13.62
C ALA A 65 -0.54 -2.71 14.08
N VAL A 66 0.64 -2.10 14.22
CA VAL A 66 1.89 -2.82 14.52
C VAL A 66 2.40 -2.58 15.94
N ARG A 67 2.10 -1.41 16.52
CA ARG A 67 2.41 -1.04 17.92
C ARG A 67 1.33 -0.10 18.43
N TRP A 68 1.09 -0.05 19.73
CA TRP A 68 0.14 0.88 20.33
C TRP A 68 0.48 1.22 21.78
N THR A 69 -0.01 2.38 22.23
CA THR A 69 -0.15 2.76 23.64
C THR A 69 -1.65 2.77 23.99
N ALA A 70 -2.03 3.35 25.13
CA ALA A 70 -3.43 3.60 25.43
C ALA A 70 -4.06 4.64 24.48
N GLU A 71 -3.27 5.58 23.95
CA GLU A 71 -3.77 6.75 23.22
C GLU A 71 -3.34 6.83 21.76
N HIS A 72 -2.31 6.09 21.35
CA HIS A 72 -1.76 6.16 20.00
C HIS A 72 -1.53 4.76 19.43
N VAL A 73 -1.63 4.65 18.11
CA VAL A 73 -1.38 3.41 17.37
C VAL A 73 -0.39 3.72 16.26
N MET A 74 0.69 2.96 16.19
CA MET A 74 1.56 2.90 15.03
C MET A 74 0.89 1.99 14.01
N VAL A 75 0.57 2.56 12.87
CA VAL A 75 -0.05 1.87 11.76
C VAL A 75 0.92 1.78 10.59
N ALA A 76 0.81 0.71 9.82
CA ALA A 76 1.55 0.49 8.60
C ALA A 76 0.61 0.32 7.41
N TRP A 77 0.85 1.07 6.34
CA TRP A 77 0.14 0.91 5.06
C TRP A 77 1.10 1.09 3.90
N ARG A 78 0.67 0.68 2.71
CA ARG A 78 1.42 0.88 1.48
C ARG A 78 0.81 2.03 0.68
N ASP A 79 1.66 2.94 0.21
CA ASP A 79 1.22 4.01 -0.70
C ASP A 79 0.86 3.40 -2.08
N ASP A 80 1.59 2.34 -2.47
CA ASP A 80 1.32 1.48 -3.63
C ASP A 80 1.20 0.02 -3.15
N GLN A 81 0.04 -0.62 -3.34
CA GLN A 81 -0.23 -1.97 -2.85
C GLN A 81 0.69 -3.03 -3.48
N ASP A 82 1.16 -2.79 -4.71
CA ASP A 82 1.99 -3.71 -5.48
C ASP A 82 3.49 -3.54 -5.20
N ASP A 83 3.90 -2.45 -4.55
CA ASP A 83 5.28 -2.22 -4.12
C ASP A 83 5.45 -2.32 -2.59
N PRO A 84 6.03 -3.42 -2.07
CA PRO A 84 6.36 -3.55 -0.64
C PRO A 84 7.26 -2.44 -0.10
N ARG A 85 8.07 -1.79 -0.94
CA ARG A 85 8.95 -0.69 -0.52
C ARG A 85 8.21 0.62 -0.27
N SER A 86 6.95 0.70 -0.71
CA SER A 86 6.08 1.85 -0.44
C SER A 86 5.49 1.84 0.97
N GLU A 87 5.80 0.81 1.78
CA GLU A 87 5.31 0.69 3.14
C GLU A 87 5.71 1.91 4.00
N ARG A 88 4.71 2.45 4.69
CA ARG A 88 4.82 3.56 5.63
C ARG A 88 4.58 3.08 7.04
N HIS A 89 5.17 3.79 7.99
CA HIS A 89 4.76 3.73 9.38
C HIS A 89 4.36 5.12 9.84
N GLU A 90 3.18 5.27 10.44
CA GLU A 90 2.76 6.51 11.08
C GLU A 90 2.16 6.23 12.44
N TRP A 91 2.42 7.13 13.39
CA TRP A 91 1.71 7.16 14.66
C TRP A 91 0.48 8.07 14.52
N LEU A 92 -0.69 7.53 14.88
CA LEU A 92 -1.95 8.27 14.91
C LEU A 92 -2.57 8.16 16.30
N ARG A 93 -3.41 9.13 16.67
CA ARG A 93 -4.30 9.01 17.83
C ARG A 93 -5.22 7.80 17.65
N ALA A 94 -5.52 7.09 18.73
CA ALA A 94 -6.40 5.93 18.71
C ALA A 94 -7.80 6.26 18.14
N GLY A 95 -8.27 7.51 18.31
CA GLY A 95 -9.53 7.99 17.72
C GLY A 95 -9.54 8.06 16.19
N ASP A 96 -8.38 8.12 15.54
CA ASP A 96 -8.24 8.07 14.07
C ASP A 96 -8.11 6.63 13.54
N VAL A 97 -8.20 5.61 14.40
CA VAL A 97 -8.01 4.21 14.04
C VAL A 97 -9.24 3.39 14.41
N ALA A 98 -9.91 2.85 13.40
CA ALA A 98 -11.03 1.93 13.57
C ALA A 98 -10.57 0.48 13.41
N ARG A 99 -10.94 -0.40 14.35
CA ARG A 99 -10.75 -1.85 14.17
C ARG A 99 -11.62 -2.33 13.00
N SER A 100 -11.02 -3.09 12.10
CA SER A 100 -11.76 -3.77 11.04
C SER A 100 -12.65 -4.85 11.66
N VAL A 101 -13.96 -4.81 11.39
CA VAL A 101 -14.89 -5.87 11.76
C VAL A 101 -14.94 -6.93 10.66
N SER A 102 -14.54 -8.16 10.97
CA SER A 102 -14.62 -9.29 10.05
C SER A 102 -15.99 -9.95 10.13
N TRP A 103 -17.03 -9.36 9.51
CA TRP A 103 -18.33 -10.02 9.35
C TRP A 103 -18.47 -10.76 8.01
N PHE A 104 -17.45 -10.73 7.14
CA PHE A 104 -17.46 -11.51 5.91
C PHE A 104 -17.01 -12.96 6.18
N VAL A 105 -17.97 -13.84 6.48
CA VAL A 105 -17.82 -15.28 6.28
C VAL A 105 -17.94 -15.50 4.77
N GLY A 106 -16.83 -15.78 4.10
CA GLY A 106 -16.88 -16.14 2.68
C GLY A 106 -17.82 -17.33 2.45
N PRO A 107 -18.48 -17.44 1.28
CA PRO A 107 -19.32 -18.60 0.99
C PRO A 107 -18.48 -19.88 1.19
N PRO A 108 -19.06 -20.97 1.75
CA PRO A 108 -18.32 -22.20 1.98
C PRO A 108 -17.66 -22.61 0.68
N GLN A 109 -16.33 -22.72 0.70
CA GLN A 109 -15.59 -23.16 -0.48
C GLN A 109 -15.98 -24.60 -0.76
N THR A 110 -16.81 -24.82 -1.79
CA THR A 110 -17.14 -26.17 -2.24
C THR A 110 -15.84 -26.87 -2.57
N PRO A 111 -15.53 -28.04 -1.96
CA PRO A 111 -14.33 -28.77 -2.29
C PRO A 111 -14.32 -29.01 -3.80
N ARG A 112 -13.25 -28.56 -4.47
CA ARG A 112 -13.05 -28.83 -5.90
C ARG A 112 -13.12 -30.34 -6.07
N ALA A 113 -14.16 -30.83 -6.75
CA ALA A 113 -14.35 -32.26 -6.98
C ALA A 113 -13.07 -32.81 -7.62
N ALA A 114 -12.34 -33.63 -6.87
CA ALA A 114 -11.22 -34.39 -7.39
C ALA A 114 -11.78 -35.30 -8.49
N GLY A 115 -11.11 -35.30 -9.64
CA GLY A 115 -11.61 -35.81 -10.90
C GLY A 115 -12.23 -37.21 -10.80
N ALA A 116 -13.43 -37.34 -11.37
CA ALA A 116 -13.99 -38.64 -11.71
C ALA A 116 -13.05 -39.30 -12.73
N LYS A 117 -12.36 -40.35 -12.31
CA LYS A 117 -11.59 -41.24 -13.18
C LYS A 117 -12.56 -41.90 -14.16
N VAL A 118 -12.50 -41.49 -15.43
CA VAL A 118 -13.20 -42.18 -16.52
C VAL A 118 -12.52 -43.54 -16.71
N MET A 119 -13.25 -44.63 -16.53
CA MET A 119 -12.81 -45.96 -16.94
C MET A 119 -13.45 -46.28 -18.31
N PRO A 120 -12.69 -46.77 -19.30
CA PRO A 120 -13.25 -47.19 -20.58
C PRO A 120 -13.92 -48.57 -20.46
N ALA A 121 -14.86 -48.81 -21.37
CA ALA A 121 -15.62 -50.05 -21.54
C ALA A 121 -14.78 -51.18 -22.14
#